data_AF-A0A6N9BRE4-F1
#
_entry.id   AF-A0A6N9BRE4-F1
#
_cell.length_a   1.000
_cell.length_b   1.000
_cell.length_c   1.000
_cell.angle_alpha   90.00
_cell.angle_beta   90.00
_cell.angle_gamma   90.00
#
_symmetry.space_group_name_H-M   'P 1'
#
loop_
_entity.id
_entity.type
_entity.pdbx_description
1 polymer ?
#
loop_
_entity_poly.entity_id
_entity_poly.type
_entity_poly.pdbx_seq_one_letter_code
_entity_poly.pdbx_strand_id
1 'polypeptide(L)' 'MAERSEASFTEGDLSRHVIRLSGFMILGFLAMTLAQFVEAVYLGIVGTEALAAVTFTFPAVMALGAMT' A
#
# COMPACT_ATOMS: atom_id res chain seq x y z
N MET A 1 -39.04 7.39 3.26
CA MET A 1 -38.22 6.17 3.43
C MET A 1 -37.04 6.32 2.49
N ALA A 2 -35.84 6.55 3.03
CA ALA A 2 -34.65 6.77 2.21
C ALA A 2 -34.14 5.42 1.70
N GLU A 3 -34.26 5.21 0.40
CA GLU A 3 -33.75 4.02 -0.29
C GLU A 3 -32.22 4.03 -0.17
N ARG A 4 -31.66 3.01 0.49
CA ARG A 4 -30.23 2.85 0.64
C ARG A 4 -29.71 2.32 -0.70
N SER A 5 -29.37 3.23 -1.60
CA SER A 5 -28.71 2.88 -2.87
C SER A 5 -27.48 2.04 -2.55
N GLU A 6 -27.54 0.74 -2.86
CA GLU A 6 -26.36 -0.11 -2.84
C GLU A 6 -25.31 0.55 -3.73
N ALA A 7 -24.12 0.78 -3.16
CA ALA A 7 -23.02 1.33 -3.92
C ALA A 7 -22.61 0.26 -4.95
N SER A 8 -23.15 0.37 -6.16
CA SER A 8 -22.83 -0.53 -7.26
C SER A 8 -21.42 -0.21 -7.75
N PHE A 9 -20.46 -1.04 -7.32
CA PHE A 9 -19.05 -0.91 -7.66
C PHE A 9 -18.64 -1.73 -8.89
N THR A 10 -19.61 -2.34 -9.57
CA THR A 10 -19.35 -3.28 -10.68
C THR A 10 -20.30 -3.07 -11.86
N GLU A 11 -21.26 -2.16 -11.75
CA GLU A 11 -22.21 -1.86 -12.83
C GLU A 11 -22.02 -0.42 -13.34
N GLY A 12 -22.31 -0.20 -14.62
CA GLY A 12 -22.13 1.09 -15.29
C GLY A 12 -20.84 1.21 -16.11
N ASP A 13 -20.43 2.43 -16.40
CA ASP A 13 -19.28 2.72 -17.27
C ASP A 13 -17.96 2.19 -16.66
N LEU A 14 -17.37 1.19 -17.32
CA LEU A 14 -16.16 0.50 -16.90
C LEU A 14 -14.99 1.46 -16.68
N SER A 15 -14.80 2.42 -17.59
CA SER A 15 -13.68 3.37 -17.54
C SER A 15 -13.77 4.25 -16.29
N ARG A 16 -14.95 4.78 -15.98
CA ARG A 16 -15.19 5.55 -14.76
C ARG A 16 -14.96 4.71 -13.50
N HIS A 17 -15.34 3.44 -13.52
CA HIS A 17 -15.18 2.55 -12.39
C HIS A 17 -13.71 2.24 -12.09
N VAL A 18 -12.96 1.89 -13.14
CA VAL A 18 -11.53 1.60 -13.04
C VAL A 18 -10.74 2.83 -12.61
N ILE A 19 -11.04 4.01 -13.15
CA ILE A 19 -10.34 5.25 -12.75
C ILE A 19 -10.59 5.56 -11.27
N ARG A 20 -11.84 5.41 -10.80
CA ARG A 20 -12.19 5.69 -9.41
C ARG A 20 -11.54 4.70 -8.45
N LEU A 21 -11.61 3.40 -8.72
CA LEU A 21 -11.02 2.37 -7.85
C LEU A 21 -9.49 2.43 -7.88
N SER A 22 -8.88 2.47 -9.07
CA SER A 22 -7.43 2.54 -9.21
C SER A 22 -6.87 3.84 -8.64
N GLY A 23 -7.58 4.96 -8.76
CA GLY A 23 -7.15 6.24 -8.20
C GLY A 23 -6.92 6.17 -6.69
N PHE A 24 -7.88 5.63 -5.93
CA PHE A 24 -7.71 5.46 -4.48
C PHE A 24 -6.62 4.44 -4.12
N MET A 25 -6.51 3.34 -4.87
CA MET A 25 -5.48 2.34 -4.67
C MET A 25 -4.07 2.90 -4.90
N ILE A 26 -3.88 3.65 -5.99
CA ILE A 26 -2.61 4.30 -6.33
C ILE A 26 -2.23 5.31 -5.25
N LEU A 27 -3.17 6.10 -4.75
CA LEU A 27 -2.90 7.05 -3.67
C LEU A 27 -2.45 6.33 -2.39
N GLY A 28 -3.14 5.25 -2.00
CA GLY A 28 -2.75 4.44 -0.84
C GLY A 28 -1.36 3.81 -1.02
N PHE A 29 -1.09 3.26 -2.20
CA PHE A 29 0.20 2.67 -2.51
C PHE A 29 1.35 3.69 -2.53
N LEU A 30 1.11 4.89 -3.08
CA LEU A 30 2.05 6.00 -3.05
C LEU A 30 2.37 6.43 -1.61
N ALA A 31 1.35 6.52 -0.74
CA ALA A 31 1.56 6.86 0.66
C ALA A 31 2.43 5.81 1.37
N MET A 32 2.16 4.51 1.16
CA MET A 32 2.98 3.43 1.70
C MET A 32 4.43 3.48 1.18
N THR A 33 4.60 3.67 -0.12
CA THR A 33 5.93 3.75 -0.75
C THR A 33 6.75 4.92 -0.19
N LEU A 34 6.12 6.09 -0.02
CA LEU A 34 6.77 7.27 0.56
C LEU A 34 7.16 7.04 2.02
N ALA A 35 6.31 6.38 2.81
CA ALA A 35 6.63 6.04 4.20
C ALA A 35 7.84 5.10 4.28
N GLN A 36 7.87 4.04 3.47
CA GLN A 36 9.00 3.12 3.38
C GLN A 36 10.29 3.81 2.94
N PHE A 37 10.19 4.76 2.02
CA PHE A 37 11.33 5.55 1.57
C PHE A 37 11.90 6.42 2.70
N VAL A 38 11.02 7.14 3.41
CA VAL A 38 11.41 7.96 4.58
C VAL A 38 12.07 7.08 5.64
N GLU A 39 11.47 5.92 5.96
CA GLU A 39 12.03 4.97 6.93
C GLU A 39 13.44 4.50 6.52
N ALA A 40 13.66 4.14 5.26
CA ALA A 40 14.98 3.75 4.76
C ALA A 40 16.02 4.87 4.89
N VAL A 41 15.63 6.13 4.63
CA VAL A 41 16.51 7.30 4.81
C VAL A 41 16.89 7.45 6.28
N TYR A 42 15.93 7.40 7.20
CA TYR A 42 16.21 7.52 8.63
C TYR A 42 17.05 6.35 9.16
N LEU A 43 16.76 5.12 8.76
CA LEU A 43 17.58 3.96 9.10
C LEU A 43 19.01 4.09 8.58
N GLY A 44 19.19 4.61 7.36
CA GLY A 44 20.51 4.89 6.79
C GLY A 44 21.29 5.95 7.57
N ILE A 45 20.61 6.96 8.14
CA ILE A 45 21.21 7.96 9.03
C ILE A 45 21.60 7.34 10.37
N VAL A 46 20.77 6.45 10.93
CA VAL A 46 21.04 5.78 12.21
C VAL A 46 22.26 4.87 12.12
N GLY A 47 22.37 4.06 11.06
CA GLY A 47 23.54 3.23 10.83
C GLY A 47 23.34 2.14 9.80
N THR A 48 24.45 1.72 9.19
CA THR A 48 24.47 0.65 8.19
C THR A 48 24.04 -0.70 8.76
N GLU A 49 24.32 -0.97 10.04
CA GLU A 49 23.88 -2.19 10.73
C GLU A 49 22.34 -2.28 10.83
N ALA A 50 21.66 -1.16 11.12
CA ALA A 50 20.21 -1.12 11.19
C ALA A 50 19.58 -1.37 9.81
N LEU A 51 20.12 -0.75 8.76
CA LEU A 51 19.67 -0.97 7.38
C LEU A 51 19.94 -2.42 6.91
N ALA A 52 21.07 -3.00 7.31
CA ALA A 52 21.40 -4.39 7.04
C ALA A 52 20.46 -5.37 7.76
N ALA A 53 20.08 -5.10 9.02
CA ALA A 53 19.14 -5.93 9.76
C ALA A 53 17.74 -5.93 9.13
N VAL A 54 17.24 -4.77 8.69
CA VAL A 54 15.94 -4.66 8.01
C VAL A 54 15.93 -5.40 6.68
N THR A 55 16.99 -5.25 5.87
CA THR A 55 17.10 -5.96 4.59
C THR A 55 17.32 -7.46 4.75
N PHE A 56 18.05 -7.88 5.80
CA PHE A 56 18.24 -9.29 6.15
C PHE A 56 16.91 -9.97 6.53
N THR A 57 16.04 -9.28 7.27
CA THR A 57 14.74 -9.81 7.71
C THR A 57 13.64 -9.69 6.65
N PHE A 58 13.86 -8.95 5.57
CA PHE A 58 12.88 -8.69 4.53
C PHE A 58 12.19 -9.96 3.97
N PRO A 59 12.90 -11.05 3.60
CA PRO A 59 12.25 -12.26 3.10
C PRO A 59 11.31 -12.92 4.12
N ALA A 60 11.64 -12.85 5.41
CA ALA A 60 10.81 -13.41 6.47
C ALA A 60 9.51 -12.61 6.63
N VAL A 61 9.60 -11.28 6.62
CA VAL A 61 8.42 -10.40 6.67
C VAL A 61 7.53 -10.62 5.45
N MET A 62 8.13 -10.76 4.25
CA MET A 62 7.38 -11.08 3.02
C MET A 62 6.64 -12.42 3.13
N ALA A 63 7.28 -13.46 3.68
CA ALA A 63 6.65 -14.76 3.90
C ALA A 63 5.48 -14.68 4.89
N LEU A 64 5.62 -13.90 5.97
CA LEU A 64 4.54 -13.66 6.92
C LEU A 64 3.35 -12.94 6.28
N GLY A 65 3.61 -11.88 5.51
CA GLY A 65 2.56 -11.13 4.81
C GLY A 65 1.84 -11.95 3.74
N ALA A 66 2.46 -12.98 3.18
CA ALA A 66 1.82 -13.89 2.24
C ALA A 66 0.86 -14.90 2.90
N MET A 67 0.94 -15.08 4.22
CA MET A 67 0.10 -16.03 4.96
C MET A 67 -1.21 -15.43 5.49
N THR A 68 -1.37 -14.11 5.44
CA THR A 68 -2.55 -13.36 5.87
C THR A 68 -3.29 -12.77 4.68
#